data_AF-A0AAP5H0Z1-F1
#
_entry.id   AF-A0AAP5H0Z1-F1
#
_cell.length_a   1.000
_cell.length_b   1.000
_cell.length_c   1.000
_cell.angle_alpha   90.00
_cell.angle_beta   90.00
_cell.angle_gamma   90.00
#
_symmetry.space_group_name_H-M   'P 1'
#
loop_
_entity.id
_entity.type
_entity.pdbx_description
1 polymer ?
#
loop_
_entity_poly.entity_id
_entity_poly.type
_entity_poly.pdbx_seq_one_letter_code
_entity_poly.pdbx_strand_id
1 'polypeptide(L)'
;MKEPNRDVEHYLDEICSQVKAREVHKDLRDELGNHMEEMMLDREQEGFSGNEAAAYAIEQMGNPEVIGKRLHRLHRQRIHWGLLTGLLTMALISLLTMWIYTTNVLQETYQFLYVSHIVRTVICLLVLGFFIWFDYRKWRKLAWPIYILLNLMMFISAIYPLMEGQNRYFNVLGFAFDLSSAALWILPLAIGAIMLDKLRSEITIRSLLTYIGLVLLPAVLFFQLVDWVRLVLFVVVMVILFAWFTKKWLYTTVTVIFIAIPTSILMFANDNFHRLEKIWIVFDLQNDPYGMGYYNRSIIDIVQSAGWWGNGLESTFTTFGIRYLDYPLVMLIDVFGWSAGVVFVLGIVWFIAHMIKMIPSIRDEFGRMMIVVITMIFGIQMFYSVVMTTGYVPIISVIFPFLSHGSHLTFEYAVLGLVLGIYRRKDTLSIRNEKIAGSQG
;
A
#
# COMPACT_ATOMS: atom_id res chain seq x y z
N MET A 1 41.44 19.51 -14.16
CA MET A 1 40.01 19.87 -14.11
C MET A 1 39.95 21.33 -14.53
N LYS A 2 39.40 21.65 -15.70
CA LYS A 2 39.15 23.03 -16.11
C LYS A 2 38.10 23.63 -15.17
N GLU A 3 38.24 24.91 -14.81
CA GLU A 3 37.20 25.60 -14.05
C GLU A 3 35.87 25.58 -14.84
N PRO A 4 34.72 25.40 -14.17
CA PRO A 4 33.42 25.48 -14.82
C PRO A 4 33.26 26.84 -15.49
N ASN A 5 32.85 26.87 -16.76
CA ASN A 5 32.57 28.13 -17.44
C ASN A 5 31.29 28.75 -16.83
N ARG A 6 31.43 29.95 -16.24
CA ARG A 6 30.34 30.67 -15.55
C ARG A 6 29.13 30.92 -16.44
N ASP A 7 29.33 31.14 -17.74
CA ASP A 7 28.23 31.43 -18.67
C ASP A 7 27.36 30.18 -18.90
N VAL A 8 27.99 29.01 -18.94
CA VAL A 8 27.31 27.72 -19.05
C VAL A 8 26.54 27.40 -17.77
N GLU A 9 27.15 27.64 -16.60
CA GLU A 9 26.45 27.46 -15.33
C GLU A 9 25.22 28.38 -15.21
N HIS A 10 25.35 29.65 -15.57
CA HIS A 10 24.23 30.60 -15.57
C HIS A 10 23.11 30.17 -16.53
N TYR A 11 23.47 29.68 -17.72
CA TYR A 11 22.50 29.17 -18.69
C TYR A 11 21.73 27.95 -18.15
N LEU A 12 22.43 27.00 -17.51
CA LEU A 12 21.81 25.84 -16.87
C LEU A 12 20.93 26.24 -15.68
N ASP A 13 21.32 27.25 -14.90
CA ASP A 13 20.52 27.84 -13.83
C ASP A 13 19.19 28.38 -14.37
N GLU A 14 19.24 29.11 -15.48
CA GLU A 14 18.07 29.71 -16.13
C GLU A 14 17.11 28.64 -16.64
N ILE A 15 17.60 27.58 -17.29
CA ILE A 15 16.79 26.41 -17.67
C ILE A 15 16.13 25.78 -16.44
N CYS A 16 16.92 25.50 -15.39
CA CYS A 16 16.43 24.84 -14.18
C CYS A 16 15.37 25.68 -13.45
N SER A 17 15.48 27.01 -13.51
CA SER A 17 14.51 27.94 -12.89
C SER A 17 13.08 27.75 -13.43
N GLN A 18 12.96 27.32 -14.69
CA GLN A 18 11.66 27.08 -15.34
C GLN A 18 11.05 25.72 -14.96
N VAL A 19 11.86 24.78 -14.45
CA VAL A 19 11.42 23.42 -14.12
C VAL A 19 11.03 23.34 -12.65
N LYS A 20 9.72 23.23 -12.36
CA LYS A 20 9.23 23.13 -10.95
C LYS A 20 9.71 21.88 -10.20
N ALA A 21 10.01 20.79 -10.91
CA ALA A 21 10.43 19.53 -10.31
C ALA A 21 11.90 19.59 -9.88
N ARG A 22 12.16 20.11 -8.68
CA ARG A 22 13.54 20.23 -8.14
C ARG A 22 14.29 18.90 -8.04
N GLU A 23 13.56 17.79 -7.90
CA GLU A 23 14.16 16.45 -7.81
C GLU A 23 14.95 16.07 -9.08
N VAL A 24 14.68 16.69 -10.24
CA VAL A 24 15.37 16.39 -11.51
C VAL A 24 16.43 17.43 -11.88
N HIS A 25 16.59 18.51 -11.09
CA HIS A 25 17.52 19.59 -11.42
C HIS A 25 18.96 19.12 -11.53
N LYS A 26 19.39 18.22 -10.63
CA LYS A 26 20.74 17.66 -10.70
C LYS A 26 20.95 16.86 -11.98
N ASP A 27 20.04 15.94 -12.28
CA ASP A 27 20.13 15.08 -13.47
C ASP A 27 20.08 15.92 -14.76
N LEU A 28 19.25 16.97 -14.81
CA LEU A 28 19.18 17.90 -15.95
C LEU A 28 20.47 18.70 -16.11
N ARG A 29 21.08 19.18 -15.02
CA ARG A 29 22.37 19.87 -15.07
C ARG A 29 23.47 18.95 -15.57
N ASP A 30 23.55 17.74 -15.03
CA ASP A 30 24.57 16.77 -15.42
C ASP A 30 24.41 16.41 -16.91
N GLU A 31 23.18 16.19 -17.39
CA GLU A 31 22.91 15.84 -18.80
C GLU A 31 23.18 16.98 -19.78
N LEU A 32 22.57 18.14 -19.54
CA LEU A 32 22.71 19.29 -20.43
C LEU A 32 24.14 19.85 -20.36
N GLY A 33 24.73 19.86 -19.16
CA GLY A 33 26.11 20.26 -18.93
C GLY A 33 27.09 19.38 -19.68
N ASN A 34 26.97 18.05 -19.58
CA ASN A 34 27.84 17.12 -20.32
C ASN A 34 27.72 17.30 -21.84
N HIS A 35 26.49 17.48 -22.36
CA HIS A 35 26.29 17.72 -23.79
C HIS A 35 26.92 19.06 -24.23
N MET A 36 26.81 20.10 -23.41
CA MET A 36 27.46 21.38 -23.69
C MET A 36 28.98 21.28 -23.61
N GLU A 37 29.51 20.50 -22.67
CA GLU A 37 30.95 20.25 -22.53
C GLU A 37 31.50 19.51 -23.75
N GLU A 38 30.80 18.49 -24.27
CA GLU A 38 31.17 17.83 -25.54
C GLU A 38 31.22 18.83 -26.70
N MET A 39 30.19 19.66 -26.88
CA MET A 39 30.17 20.68 -27.94
C MET A 39 31.32 21.70 -27.81
N MET A 40 31.66 22.06 -26.57
CA MET A 40 32.78 22.96 -26.30
C MET A 40 34.12 22.31 -26.66
N LEU A 41 34.33 21.04 -26.27
CA LEU A 41 35.56 20.31 -26.56
C LEU A 41 35.78 20.15 -28.06
N ASP A 42 34.74 19.84 -28.82
CA ASP A 42 34.81 19.74 -30.29
C ASP A 42 35.23 21.08 -30.89
N ARG A 43 34.69 22.19 -30.39
CA ARG A 43 35.01 23.53 -30.90
C ARG A 43 36.40 24.01 -30.50
N GLU A 44 36.88 23.64 -29.32
CA GLU A 44 38.25 23.91 -28.89
C GLU A 44 39.28 23.13 -29.74
N GLN A 45 38.96 21.91 -30.18
CA GLN A 45 39.83 21.13 -31.08
C GLN A 45 40.00 21.78 -32.47
N GLU A 46 39.00 22.54 -32.91
CA GLU A 46 39.07 23.33 -34.13
C GLU A 46 39.90 24.64 -33.96
N GLY A 47 40.43 24.89 -32.77
CA GLY A 47 41.35 25.99 -32.47
C GLY A 47 40.69 27.24 -31.88
N PHE A 48 39.41 27.20 -31.53
CA PHE A 48 38.70 28.31 -30.88
C PHE A 48 39.05 28.43 -29.40
N SER A 49 38.92 29.64 -28.84
CA SER A 49 39.11 29.86 -27.41
C SER A 49 37.95 29.27 -26.59
N GLY A 50 38.20 28.91 -25.32
CA GLY A 50 37.16 28.30 -24.46
C GLY A 50 35.92 29.19 -24.23
N ASN A 51 36.07 30.51 -24.34
CA ASN A 51 34.95 31.45 -24.26
C ASN A 51 34.11 31.46 -25.55
N GLU A 52 34.75 31.40 -26.72
CA GLU A 52 34.06 31.27 -28.01
C GLU A 52 33.35 29.91 -28.12
N ALA A 53 33.99 28.84 -27.64
CA ALA A 53 33.40 27.51 -27.57
C ALA A 53 32.15 27.48 -26.67
N ALA A 54 32.17 28.16 -25.52
CA ALA A 54 31.01 28.25 -24.63
C ALA A 54 29.86 29.08 -25.23
N ALA A 55 30.16 30.22 -25.86
CA ALA A 55 29.16 31.02 -26.56
C ALA A 55 28.49 30.22 -27.68
N TYR A 56 29.29 29.46 -28.45
CA TYR A 56 28.79 28.55 -29.47
C TYR A 56 27.88 27.46 -28.89
N ALA A 57 28.28 26.80 -27.81
CA ALA A 57 27.47 25.76 -27.15
C ALA A 57 26.11 26.30 -26.66
N ILE A 58 26.09 27.52 -26.08
CA ILE A 58 24.86 28.19 -25.65
C ILE A 58 23.96 28.51 -26.85
N GLU A 59 24.54 29.02 -27.94
CA GLU A 59 23.79 29.34 -29.16
C GLU A 59 23.15 28.09 -29.79
N GLN A 60 23.88 26.98 -29.84
CA GLN A 60 23.37 25.69 -30.36
C GLN A 60 22.23 25.13 -29.51
N MET A 61 22.30 25.28 -28.17
CA MET A 61 21.21 24.87 -27.28
C MET A 61 19.94 25.70 -27.51
N GLY A 62 20.11 27.01 -27.78
CA GLY A 62 19.03 27.94 -28.07
C GLY A 62 18.47 28.63 -26.82
N ASN A 63 17.21 29.03 -26.85
CA ASN A 63 16.62 29.84 -25.77
C ASN A 63 16.36 29.02 -24.48
N PRO A 64 16.94 29.42 -23.33
CA PRO A 64 16.84 28.66 -22.08
C PRO A 64 15.41 28.61 -21.53
N GLU A 65 14.61 29.65 -21.74
CA GLU A 65 13.22 29.70 -21.29
C GLU A 65 12.33 28.72 -22.06
N VAL A 66 12.55 28.60 -23.38
CA VAL A 66 11.80 27.66 -24.24
C VAL A 66 12.14 26.22 -23.87
N ILE A 67 13.43 25.92 -23.72
CA ILE A 67 13.92 24.59 -23.30
C ILE A 67 13.40 24.27 -21.90
N GLY A 68 13.53 25.19 -20.96
CA GLY A 68 13.06 25.06 -19.59
C GLY A 68 11.56 24.79 -19.50
N LYS A 69 10.72 25.51 -20.26
CA LYS A 69 9.26 25.24 -20.35
C LYS A 69 8.95 23.88 -20.95
N ARG A 70 9.72 23.43 -21.96
CA ARG A 70 9.56 22.09 -22.56
C ARG A 70 9.92 20.99 -21.56
N LEU A 71 11.06 21.13 -20.88
CA LEU A 71 11.49 20.23 -19.82
C LEU A 71 10.53 20.21 -18.63
N HIS A 72 9.94 21.36 -18.28
CA HIS A 72 8.91 21.42 -17.24
C HIS A 72 7.67 20.59 -17.58
N ARG A 73 7.21 20.65 -18.84
CA ARG A 73 6.06 19.85 -19.31
C ARG A 73 6.37 18.36 -19.26
N LEU A 74 7.59 17.96 -19.60
CA LEU A 74 8.04 16.56 -19.56
C LEU A 74 8.16 16.04 -18.12
N HIS A 75 8.63 16.86 -17.18
CA HIS A 75 8.89 16.47 -15.79
C HIS A 75 7.77 16.90 -14.81
N ARG A 76 6.55 17.15 -15.31
CA ARG A 76 5.46 17.65 -14.48
C ARG A 76 4.98 16.57 -13.52
N GLN A 77 5.06 16.87 -12.23
CA GLN A 77 4.47 16.05 -11.17
C GLN A 77 2.93 16.03 -11.30
N ARG A 78 2.32 14.84 -11.26
CA ARG A 78 0.86 14.66 -11.37
C ARG A 78 0.29 13.99 -10.12
N ILE A 79 -0.84 14.47 -9.63
CA ILE A 79 -1.58 13.80 -8.55
C ILE A 79 -2.72 12.98 -9.15
N HIS A 80 -2.92 11.78 -8.63
CA HIS A 80 -4.03 10.93 -9.03
C HIS A 80 -5.32 11.30 -8.27
N TRP A 81 -6.02 12.34 -8.76
CA TRP A 81 -7.21 12.89 -8.10
C TRP A 81 -8.30 11.87 -7.80
N GLY A 82 -8.50 10.86 -8.67
CA GLY A 82 -9.48 9.80 -8.42
C GLY A 82 -9.18 8.97 -7.17
N LEU A 83 -7.90 8.71 -6.88
CA LEU A 83 -7.54 7.92 -5.69
C LEU A 83 -7.64 8.77 -4.42
N LEU A 84 -7.24 10.04 -4.50
CA LEU A 84 -7.34 10.97 -3.39
C LEU A 84 -8.80 11.23 -3.01
N THR A 85 -9.67 11.46 -4.00
CA THR A 85 -11.11 11.65 -3.78
C THR A 85 -11.76 10.40 -3.21
N GLY A 86 -11.46 9.21 -3.74
CA GLY A 86 -11.96 7.95 -3.19
C GLY A 86 -11.55 7.74 -1.72
N LEU A 87 -10.28 7.97 -1.39
CA LEU A 87 -9.82 7.92 0.01
C LEU A 87 -10.57 8.91 0.91
N LEU A 88 -10.69 10.17 0.48
CA LEU A 88 -11.37 11.20 1.27
C LEU A 88 -12.85 10.84 1.49
N THR A 89 -13.52 10.28 0.48
CA THR A 89 -14.90 9.79 0.65
C THR A 89 -14.98 8.64 1.66
N MET A 90 -14.06 7.68 1.62
CA MET A 90 -14.00 6.59 2.59
C MET A 90 -13.69 7.09 4.01
N ALA A 91 -12.80 8.07 4.15
CA ALA A 91 -12.50 8.71 5.44
C ALA A 91 -13.72 9.42 6.02
N LEU A 92 -14.48 10.14 5.20
CA LEU A 92 -15.73 10.78 5.60
C LEU A 92 -16.78 9.75 6.03
N ILE A 93 -16.92 8.66 5.27
CA ILE A 93 -17.83 7.55 5.64
C ILE A 93 -17.38 6.90 6.94
N SER A 94 -16.09 6.69 7.16
CA SER A 94 -15.54 6.15 8.41
C SER A 94 -15.90 7.04 9.61
N LEU A 95 -15.73 8.35 9.48
CA LEU A 95 -16.11 9.31 10.52
C LEU A 95 -17.63 9.31 10.76
N LEU A 96 -18.42 9.22 9.69
CA LEU A 96 -19.88 9.12 9.77
C LEU A 96 -20.32 7.86 10.51
N THR A 97 -19.81 6.68 10.14
CA THR A 97 -20.13 5.42 10.82
C THR A 97 -19.69 5.45 12.28
N MET A 98 -18.54 6.05 12.58
CA MET A 98 -18.08 6.21 13.96
C MET A 98 -19.01 7.11 14.76
N TRP A 99 -19.43 8.24 14.19
CA TRP A 99 -20.36 9.17 14.82
C TRP A 99 -21.71 8.51 15.12
N ILE A 100 -22.29 7.83 14.13
CA ILE A 100 -23.57 7.10 14.30
C ILE A 100 -23.44 6.04 15.41
N TYR A 101 -22.33 5.31 15.45
CA TYR A 101 -22.12 4.27 16.46
C TYR A 101 -22.05 4.88 17.86
N THR A 102 -21.22 5.91 18.04
CA THR A 102 -21.02 6.53 19.37
C THR A 102 -22.22 7.30 19.90
N THR A 103 -23.13 7.76 19.04
CA THR A 103 -24.37 8.45 19.45
C THR A 103 -25.48 7.51 19.88
N ASN A 104 -25.49 6.28 19.35
CA ASN A 104 -26.52 5.27 19.65
C ASN A 104 -26.11 4.28 20.75
N VAL A 105 -24.86 4.32 21.21
CA VAL A 105 -24.39 3.50 22.34
C VAL A 105 -24.38 4.32 23.62
N LEU A 106 -25.19 3.91 24.59
CA LEU A 106 -25.44 4.62 25.86
C LEU A 106 -24.25 4.66 26.83
N GLN A 107 -23.18 3.90 26.58
CA GLN A 107 -22.01 3.84 27.48
C GLN A 107 -21.04 4.99 27.18
N GLU A 108 -20.79 5.86 28.16
CA GLU A 108 -19.92 7.04 28.03
C GLU A 108 -18.49 6.70 27.56
N THR A 109 -17.98 5.51 27.90
CA THR A 109 -16.67 5.02 27.44
C THR A 109 -16.53 5.03 25.91
N TYR A 110 -17.64 4.86 25.17
CA TYR A 110 -17.63 4.89 23.70
C TYR A 110 -17.68 6.29 23.10
N GLN A 111 -18.05 7.32 23.84
CA GLN A 111 -18.07 8.68 23.31
C GLN A 111 -16.65 9.22 23.07
N PHE A 112 -15.69 8.87 23.94
CA PHE A 112 -14.27 9.22 23.76
C PHE A 112 -13.65 8.59 22.51
N LEU A 113 -14.18 7.47 22.04
CA LEU A 113 -13.69 6.80 20.84
C LEU A 113 -13.88 7.65 19.57
N TYR A 114 -14.94 8.46 19.49
CA TYR A 114 -15.14 9.36 18.33
C TYR A 114 -14.04 10.42 18.23
N VAL A 115 -13.71 11.08 19.34
CA VAL A 115 -12.62 12.06 19.41
C VAL A 115 -11.29 11.41 19.05
N SER A 116 -11.02 10.21 19.59
CA SER A 116 -9.81 9.44 19.26
C SER A 116 -9.72 9.13 17.76
N HIS A 117 -10.85 8.77 17.13
CA HIS A 117 -10.92 8.45 15.71
C HIS A 117 -10.70 9.68 14.81
N ILE A 118 -11.20 10.85 15.19
CA ILE A 118 -10.91 12.13 14.51
C ILE A 118 -9.41 12.42 14.57
N VAL A 119 -8.82 12.41 15.77
CA VAL A 119 -7.39 12.67 15.95
C VAL A 119 -6.55 11.69 15.13
N ARG A 120 -6.91 10.41 15.15
CA ARG A 120 -6.26 9.38 14.35
C ARG A 120 -6.39 9.63 12.85
N THR A 121 -7.56 10.03 12.37
CA THR A 121 -7.80 10.36 10.95
C THR A 121 -6.93 11.54 10.52
N VAL A 122 -6.81 12.58 11.35
CA VAL A 122 -5.89 13.71 11.10
C VAL A 122 -4.44 13.24 11.01
N ILE A 123 -3.99 12.40 11.94
CA ILE A 123 -2.64 11.80 11.90
C ILE A 123 -2.45 10.99 10.61
N CYS A 124 -3.44 10.20 10.21
CA CYS A 124 -3.40 9.41 8.98
C CYS A 124 -3.26 10.30 7.73
N LEU A 125 -3.97 11.43 7.66
CA LEU A 125 -3.84 12.40 6.57
C LEU A 125 -2.46 13.07 6.54
N LEU A 126 -1.87 13.37 7.70
CA LEU A 126 -0.48 13.88 7.77
C LEU A 126 0.52 12.84 7.28
N VAL A 127 0.36 11.58 7.68
CA VAL A 127 1.19 10.45 7.23
C VAL A 127 1.06 10.23 5.73
N LEU A 128 -0.15 10.27 5.18
CA LEU A 128 -0.41 10.24 3.74
C LEU A 128 0.36 11.38 3.03
N GLY A 129 0.23 12.60 3.52
CA GLY A 129 0.92 13.78 2.99
C GLY A 129 2.43 13.61 2.97
N PHE A 130 3.01 13.09 4.05
CA PHE A 130 4.45 12.79 4.12
C PHE A 130 4.87 11.76 3.06
N PHE A 131 4.16 10.64 2.94
CA PHE A 131 4.54 9.56 2.02
C PHE A 131 4.30 9.88 0.54
N ILE A 132 3.41 10.82 0.21
CA ILE A 132 3.31 11.38 -1.15
C ILE A 132 4.63 12.04 -1.57
N TRP A 133 5.31 12.68 -0.63
CA TRP A 133 6.57 13.38 -0.89
C TRP A 133 7.81 12.52 -0.66
N PHE A 134 7.68 11.44 0.11
CA PHE A 134 8.77 10.52 0.39
C PHE A 134 9.26 9.80 -0.89
N ASP A 135 10.58 9.73 -1.08
CA ASP A 135 11.18 9.00 -2.22
C ASP A 135 11.22 7.50 -1.96
N TYR A 136 10.29 6.78 -2.59
CA TYR A 136 10.16 5.33 -2.48
C TYR A 136 11.41 4.57 -2.96
N ARG A 137 12.33 5.18 -3.73
CA ARG A 137 13.58 4.52 -4.14
C ARG A 137 14.52 4.26 -2.96
N LYS A 138 14.43 5.07 -1.89
CA LYS A 138 15.18 4.85 -0.64
C LYS A 138 14.79 3.52 0.00
N TRP A 139 13.55 3.09 -0.19
CA TRP A 139 13.00 1.85 0.32
C TRP A 139 13.71 0.62 -0.27
N ARG A 140 14.10 0.65 -1.56
CA ARG A 140 14.85 -0.44 -2.20
C ARG A 140 16.21 -0.68 -1.53
N LYS A 141 16.91 0.39 -1.12
CA LYS A 141 18.20 0.30 -0.42
C LYS A 141 18.03 -0.18 1.03
N LEU A 142 16.91 0.17 1.66
CA LEU A 142 16.60 -0.18 3.06
C LEU A 142 15.84 -1.51 3.20
N ALA A 143 15.58 -2.23 2.11
CA ALA A 143 14.73 -3.41 2.13
C ALA A 143 15.22 -4.51 3.08
N TRP A 144 16.53 -4.80 3.09
CA TRP A 144 17.13 -5.77 4.03
C TRP A 144 17.03 -5.32 5.49
N PRO A 145 17.47 -4.10 5.88
CA PRO A 145 17.26 -3.59 7.23
C PRO A 145 15.80 -3.62 7.69
N ILE A 146 14.86 -3.20 6.83
CA ILE A 146 13.43 -3.20 7.12
C ILE A 146 12.92 -4.62 7.35
N TYR A 147 13.28 -5.56 6.47
CA TYR A 147 12.90 -6.96 6.59
C TYR A 147 13.41 -7.58 7.91
N ILE A 148 14.69 -7.40 8.23
CA ILE A 148 15.31 -7.96 9.42
C ILE A 148 14.69 -7.35 10.68
N LEU A 149 14.57 -6.02 10.74
CA LEU A 149 14.01 -5.31 11.88
C LEU A 149 12.58 -5.77 12.18
N LEU A 150 11.73 -5.86 11.16
CA LEU A 150 10.32 -6.19 11.36
C LEU A 150 10.12 -7.64 11.77
N ASN A 151 10.87 -8.58 11.18
CA ASN A 151 10.88 -9.98 11.64
C ASN A 151 11.43 -10.10 13.07
N LEU A 152 12.47 -9.35 13.42
CA LEU A 152 13.02 -9.35 14.79
C LEU A 152 11.99 -8.83 15.79
N MET A 153 11.29 -7.73 15.47
CA MET A 153 10.21 -7.22 16.32
C MET A 153 9.10 -8.25 16.50
N MET A 154 8.69 -8.93 15.41
CA MET A 154 7.65 -9.97 15.47
C MET A 154 8.08 -11.16 16.33
N PHE A 155 9.34 -11.57 16.21
CA PHE A 155 9.92 -12.64 17.01
C PHE A 155 9.97 -12.29 18.50
N ILE A 156 10.42 -11.08 18.85
CA ILE A 156 10.43 -10.61 20.25
C ILE A 156 9.01 -10.59 20.81
N SER A 157 8.05 -10.06 20.05
CA SER A 157 6.64 -9.97 20.45
C SER A 157 5.96 -11.34 20.59
N ALA A 158 6.42 -12.35 19.85
CA ALA A 158 5.94 -13.71 19.95
C ALA A 158 6.40 -14.43 21.24
N ILE A 159 7.61 -14.13 21.72
CA ILE A 159 8.19 -14.75 22.93
C ILE A 159 7.79 -13.99 24.19
N TYR A 160 7.73 -12.66 24.10
CA TYR A 160 7.39 -11.77 25.20
C TYR A 160 6.11 -11.00 24.86
N PRO A 161 4.94 -11.49 25.28
CA PRO A 161 3.69 -10.74 25.17
C PRO A 161 3.82 -9.41 25.93
N LEU A 162 3.96 -8.31 25.19
CA LEU A 162 4.18 -6.97 25.76
C LEU A 162 2.87 -6.32 26.25
N MET A 163 1.73 -6.98 26.06
CA MET A 163 0.42 -6.63 26.58
C MET A 163 -0.29 -7.93 27.02
N GLU A 164 -0.99 -7.89 28.17
CA GLU A 164 -1.70 -9.04 28.74
C GLU A 164 -2.52 -9.79 27.66
N GLY A 165 -2.06 -10.98 27.29
CA GLY A 165 -2.74 -11.87 26.34
C GLY A 165 -2.78 -11.40 24.87
N GLN A 166 -2.09 -10.32 24.49
CA GLN A 166 -2.11 -9.77 23.13
C GLN A 166 -0.72 -9.60 22.53
N ASN A 167 -0.16 -10.72 22.05
CA ASN A 167 1.20 -10.81 21.48
C ASN A 167 1.43 -9.95 20.22
N ARG A 168 0.43 -9.25 19.68
CA ARG A 168 0.51 -8.51 18.41
C ARG A 168 0.80 -7.01 18.55
N TYR A 169 0.56 -6.44 19.73
CA TYR A 169 0.66 -5.01 19.94
C TYR A 169 1.98 -4.62 20.60
N PHE A 170 2.60 -3.58 20.06
CA PHE A 170 3.83 -3.00 20.58
C PHE A 170 3.55 -1.56 21.01
N ASN A 171 3.80 -1.21 22.27
CA ASN A 171 3.59 0.15 22.76
C ASN A 171 4.87 0.98 22.59
N VAL A 172 4.80 2.05 21.81
CA VAL A 172 5.88 3.03 21.66
C VAL A 172 5.36 4.38 22.09
N LEU A 173 5.98 4.96 23.12
CA LEU A 173 5.68 6.32 23.60
C LEU A 173 4.18 6.51 23.96
N GLY A 174 3.52 5.48 24.47
CA GLY A 174 2.10 5.54 24.84
C GLY A 174 1.13 5.17 23.71
N PHE A 175 1.62 4.90 22.50
CA PHE A 175 0.79 4.48 21.36
C PHE A 175 0.95 2.98 21.09
N ALA A 176 -0.18 2.26 21.06
CA ALA A 176 -0.22 0.85 20.66
C ALA A 176 -0.17 0.71 19.14
N PHE A 177 0.92 0.13 18.63
CA PHE A 177 1.13 -0.21 17.23
C PHE A 177 0.83 -1.69 17.00
N ASP A 178 0.01 -1.98 16.00
CA ASP A 178 -0.26 -3.35 15.57
C ASP A 178 0.85 -3.82 14.64
N LEU A 179 1.73 -4.68 15.16
CA LEU A 179 2.91 -5.14 14.45
C LEU A 179 2.57 -6.03 13.26
N SER A 180 1.57 -6.89 13.41
CA SER A 180 1.05 -7.75 12.35
C SER A 180 0.40 -6.95 11.21
N SER A 181 -0.26 -5.82 11.52
CA SER A 181 -0.72 -4.87 10.49
C SER A 181 0.44 -4.26 9.73
N ALA A 182 1.49 -3.82 10.44
CA ALA A 182 2.70 -3.26 9.79
C ALA A 182 3.36 -4.29 8.87
N ALA A 183 3.53 -5.51 9.37
CA ALA A 183 4.15 -6.64 8.67
C ALA A 183 3.43 -7.01 7.38
N LEU A 184 2.10 -7.02 7.38
CA LEU A 184 1.29 -7.33 6.20
C LEU A 184 1.56 -6.37 5.04
N TRP A 185 1.75 -5.09 5.33
CA TRP A 185 2.02 -4.08 4.31
C TRP A 185 3.50 -4.02 3.93
N ILE A 186 4.39 -4.09 4.92
CA ILE A 186 5.81 -3.77 4.74
C ILE A 186 6.61 -4.96 4.21
N LEU A 187 6.36 -6.17 4.71
CA LEU A 187 7.16 -7.35 4.33
C LEU A 187 6.99 -7.71 2.86
N PRO A 188 5.78 -7.70 2.26
CA PRO A 188 5.64 -7.94 0.83
C PRO A 188 6.45 -7.00 -0.04
N LEU A 189 6.47 -5.72 0.33
CA LEU A 189 7.23 -4.69 -0.38
C LEU A 189 8.74 -4.88 -0.21
N ALA A 190 9.19 -5.26 0.99
CA ALA A 190 10.60 -5.53 1.27
C ALA A 190 11.10 -6.79 0.55
N ILE A 191 10.37 -7.90 0.63
CA ILE A 191 10.70 -9.15 -0.08
C ILE A 191 10.70 -8.90 -1.59
N GLY A 192 9.68 -8.19 -2.09
CA GLY A 192 9.61 -7.77 -3.49
C GLY A 192 10.84 -6.97 -3.91
N ALA A 193 11.25 -5.98 -3.12
CA ALA A 193 12.46 -5.20 -3.39
C ALA A 193 13.75 -6.05 -3.45
N ILE A 194 13.89 -7.02 -2.54
CA ILE A 194 15.07 -7.89 -2.44
C ILE A 194 15.15 -8.89 -3.59
N MET A 195 14.00 -9.36 -4.09
CA MET A 195 13.88 -10.47 -5.03
C MET A 195 13.56 -10.05 -6.47
N LEU A 196 13.11 -8.81 -6.70
CA LEU A 196 12.67 -8.30 -8.01
C LEU A 196 13.68 -8.62 -9.13
N ASP A 197 14.94 -8.20 -8.96
CA ASP A 197 15.96 -8.40 -10.00
C ASP A 197 16.32 -9.89 -10.17
N LYS A 198 16.35 -10.63 -9.06
CA LYS A 198 16.79 -12.04 -9.05
C LYS A 198 15.79 -13.00 -9.67
N LEU A 199 14.48 -12.72 -9.54
CA LEU A 199 13.43 -13.59 -10.07
C LEU A 199 13.02 -13.24 -11.50
N ARG A 200 13.43 -12.06 -11.98
CA ARG A 200 13.08 -11.57 -13.32
C ARG A 200 14.15 -11.85 -14.38
N SER A 201 15.43 -11.94 -14.00
CA SER A 201 16.52 -12.30 -14.90
C SER A 201 16.53 -13.82 -15.17
N GLU A 202 16.96 -14.62 -14.19
CA GLU A 202 17.04 -16.08 -14.29
C GLU A 202 16.66 -16.75 -12.96
N ILE A 203 15.70 -17.67 -13.04
CA ILE A 203 15.23 -18.42 -11.88
C ILE A 203 16.18 -19.60 -11.61
N THR A 204 17.17 -19.36 -10.77
CA THR A 204 18.05 -20.42 -10.24
C THR A 204 17.41 -21.09 -9.01
N ILE A 205 17.71 -22.36 -8.73
CA ILE A 205 17.27 -23.06 -7.51
C ILE A 205 17.61 -22.25 -6.25
N ARG A 206 18.78 -21.60 -6.22
CA ARG A 206 19.18 -20.69 -5.13
C ARG A 206 18.24 -19.51 -4.96
N SER A 207 17.78 -18.90 -6.06
CA SER A 207 16.82 -17.77 -6.01
C SER A 207 15.46 -18.22 -5.48
N LEU A 208 15.01 -19.41 -5.89
CA LEU A 208 13.77 -20.03 -5.41
C LEU A 208 13.85 -20.34 -3.90
N LEU A 209 14.92 -20.99 -3.46
CA LEU A 209 15.13 -21.30 -2.03
C LEU A 209 15.25 -20.02 -1.18
N THR A 210 15.90 -18.98 -1.72
CA THR A 210 15.98 -17.68 -1.03
C THR A 210 14.59 -17.06 -0.90
N TYR A 211 13.78 -17.09 -1.96
CA TYR A 211 12.41 -16.58 -1.93
C TYR A 211 11.54 -17.34 -0.91
N ILE A 212 11.57 -18.69 -0.95
CA ILE A 212 10.85 -19.54 -0.01
C ILE A 212 11.26 -19.23 1.43
N GLY A 213 12.57 -19.13 1.71
CA GLY A 213 13.07 -18.79 3.05
C GLY A 213 12.62 -17.41 3.53
N LEU A 214 12.62 -16.41 2.64
CA LEU A 214 12.15 -15.06 2.96
C LEU A 214 10.64 -14.97 3.22
N VAL A 215 9.84 -15.88 2.65
CA VAL A 215 8.40 -15.93 2.88
C VAL A 215 8.05 -16.81 4.10
N LEU A 216 8.77 -17.92 4.27
CA LEU A 216 8.50 -18.88 5.34
C LEU A 216 8.78 -18.31 6.73
N LEU A 217 9.87 -17.54 6.89
CA LEU A 217 10.20 -16.92 8.17
C LEU A 217 9.05 -16.05 8.71
N PRO A 218 8.57 -15.00 8.00
CA PRO A 218 7.47 -14.19 8.50
C PRO A 218 6.15 -14.96 8.57
N ALA A 219 5.93 -15.97 7.72
CA ALA A 219 4.74 -16.82 7.83
C ALA A 219 4.69 -17.57 9.18
N VAL A 220 5.82 -18.13 9.63
CA VAL A 220 5.93 -18.75 10.95
C VAL A 220 5.74 -17.72 12.07
N LEU A 221 6.25 -16.49 11.91
CA LEU A 221 6.06 -15.45 12.92
C LEU A 221 4.61 -14.96 13.00
N PHE A 222 3.91 -14.77 11.88
CA PHE A 222 2.47 -14.47 11.89
C PHE A 222 1.65 -15.55 12.59
N PHE A 223 2.00 -16.81 12.34
CA PHE A 223 1.40 -17.95 13.03
C PHE A 223 1.61 -17.87 14.55
N GLN A 224 2.84 -17.59 15.01
CA GLN A 224 3.17 -17.44 16.43
C GLN A 224 2.48 -16.23 17.09
N LEU A 225 2.29 -15.14 16.34
CA LEU A 225 1.49 -13.99 16.76
C LEU A 225 -0.02 -14.28 16.78
N VAL A 226 -0.43 -15.48 16.36
CA VAL A 226 -1.83 -15.92 16.38
C VAL A 226 -2.71 -15.10 15.44
N ASP A 227 -2.14 -14.52 14.37
CA ASP A 227 -2.83 -13.70 13.37
C ASP A 227 -2.90 -14.40 11.99
N TRP A 228 -3.81 -15.35 11.92
CA TRP A 228 -4.04 -16.25 10.78
C TRP A 228 -4.61 -15.54 9.57
N VAL A 229 -5.44 -14.52 9.80
CA VAL A 229 -6.06 -13.76 8.72
C VAL A 229 -4.97 -13.03 7.93
N ARG A 230 -4.06 -12.36 8.64
CA ARG A 230 -2.93 -11.67 8.00
C ARG A 230 -1.87 -12.64 7.48
N LEU A 231 -1.67 -13.80 8.12
CA LEU A 231 -0.86 -14.89 7.59
C LEU A 231 -1.35 -15.34 6.21
N VAL A 232 -2.62 -15.73 6.10
CA VAL A 232 -3.20 -16.22 4.85
C VAL A 232 -3.12 -15.15 3.77
N LEU A 233 -3.49 -13.91 4.11
CA LEU A 233 -3.40 -12.79 3.19
C LEU A 233 -1.97 -12.52 2.72
N PHE A 234 -0.99 -12.55 3.63
CA PHE A 234 0.43 -12.40 3.32
C PHE A 234 0.91 -13.50 2.36
N VAL A 235 0.58 -14.76 2.64
CA VAL A 235 0.94 -15.91 1.79
C VAL A 235 0.32 -15.78 0.40
N VAL A 236 -0.97 -15.46 0.31
CA VAL A 236 -1.67 -15.26 -0.98
C VAL A 236 -0.98 -14.16 -1.79
N VAL A 237 -0.67 -13.03 -1.16
CA VAL A 237 0.02 -11.91 -1.82
C VAL A 237 1.42 -12.30 -2.27
N MET A 238 2.18 -13.07 -1.48
CA MET A 238 3.49 -13.59 -1.87
C MET A 238 3.39 -14.53 -3.07
N VAL A 239 2.45 -15.48 -3.06
CA VAL A 239 2.21 -16.37 -4.20
C VAL A 239 1.93 -15.58 -5.48
N ILE A 240 1.02 -14.61 -5.42
CA ILE A 240 0.66 -13.80 -6.60
C ILE A 240 1.85 -12.95 -7.04
N LEU A 241 2.61 -12.38 -6.12
CA LEU A 241 3.81 -11.61 -6.42
C LEU A 241 4.90 -12.48 -7.10
N PHE A 242 5.08 -13.71 -6.62
CA PHE A 242 6.00 -14.66 -7.23
C PHE A 242 5.55 -15.04 -8.66
N ALA A 243 4.25 -15.27 -8.86
CA ALA A 243 3.68 -15.50 -10.18
C ALA A 243 3.92 -14.32 -11.11
N TRP A 244 3.78 -13.10 -10.60
CA TRP A 244 4.01 -11.86 -11.34
C TRP A 244 5.48 -11.70 -11.77
N PHE A 245 6.44 -12.02 -10.89
CA PHE A 245 7.87 -11.98 -11.23
C PHE A 245 8.24 -13.03 -12.28
N THR A 246 7.83 -14.28 -12.06
CA THR A 246 8.35 -15.42 -12.82
C THR A 246 7.59 -15.66 -14.11
N LYS A 247 6.30 -15.31 -14.18
CA LYS A 247 5.35 -15.67 -15.25
C LYS A 247 5.31 -17.17 -15.56
N LYS A 248 5.88 -18.03 -14.69
CA LYS A 248 5.96 -19.48 -14.87
C LYS A 248 5.06 -20.17 -13.87
N TRP A 249 3.93 -20.66 -14.37
CA TRP A 249 2.89 -21.31 -13.56
C TRP A 249 3.39 -22.50 -12.75
N LEU A 250 4.27 -23.35 -13.32
CA LEU A 250 4.80 -24.54 -12.64
C LEU A 250 5.55 -24.19 -11.33
N TYR A 251 6.45 -23.21 -11.36
CA TYR A 251 7.18 -22.78 -10.16
C TYR A 251 6.25 -22.12 -9.15
N THR A 252 5.23 -21.38 -9.63
CA THR A 252 4.22 -20.79 -8.77
C THR A 252 3.46 -21.87 -8.01
N THR A 253 3.04 -22.94 -8.68
CA THR A 253 2.36 -24.08 -8.06
C THR A 253 3.25 -24.77 -7.01
N VAL A 254 4.53 -24.95 -7.28
CA VAL A 254 5.49 -25.53 -6.31
C VAL A 254 5.62 -24.64 -5.08
N THR A 255 5.76 -23.32 -5.26
CA THR A 255 5.83 -22.36 -4.14
C THR A 255 4.53 -22.33 -3.32
N VAL A 256 3.37 -22.41 -3.96
CA VAL A 256 2.08 -22.55 -3.28
C VAL A 256 2.06 -23.78 -2.39
N ILE A 257 2.43 -24.94 -2.93
CA ILE A 257 2.43 -26.21 -2.19
C ILE A 257 3.36 -26.12 -0.97
N PHE A 258 4.58 -25.61 -1.15
CA PHE A 258 5.57 -25.51 -0.07
C PHE A 258 5.20 -24.52 1.03
N ILE A 259 4.35 -23.52 0.77
CA ILE A 259 3.92 -22.56 1.79
C ILE A 259 2.56 -22.99 2.40
N ALA A 260 1.63 -23.48 1.57
CA ALA A 260 0.28 -23.86 2.00
C ALA A 260 0.28 -25.13 2.87
N ILE A 261 1.13 -26.12 2.57
CA ILE A 261 1.17 -27.36 3.36
C ILE A 261 1.63 -27.10 4.80
N PRO A 262 2.79 -26.47 5.07
CA PRO A 262 3.22 -26.22 6.44
C PRO A 262 2.24 -25.31 7.19
N THR A 263 1.70 -24.28 6.55
CA THR A 263 0.72 -23.38 7.17
C THR A 263 -0.57 -24.12 7.54
N SER A 264 -1.06 -25.01 6.67
CA SER A 264 -2.24 -25.85 6.98
C SER A 264 -1.97 -26.84 8.12
N ILE A 265 -0.84 -27.55 8.12
CA ILE A 265 -0.46 -28.47 9.22
C ILE A 265 -0.41 -27.73 10.55
N LEU A 266 0.23 -26.55 10.56
CA LEU A 266 0.33 -25.70 11.72
C LEU A 266 -1.06 -25.24 12.20
N MET A 267 -1.99 -24.91 11.30
CA MET A 267 -3.39 -24.59 11.63
C MET A 267 -4.12 -25.75 12.30
N PHE A 268 -3.98 -26.97 11.78
CA PHE A 268 -4.64 -28.16 12.33
C PHE A 268 -4.05 -28.61 13.67
N ALA A 269 -2.73 -28.52 13.84
CA ALA A 269 -2.04 -29.00 15.03
C ALA A 269 -2.31 -28.18 16.31
N ASN A 270 -2.84 -26.96 16.18
CA ASN A 270 -3.00 -26.01 17.29
C ASN A 270 -4.43 -25.44 17.38
N ASP A 271 -5.46 -26.25 17.08
CA ASP A 271 -6.87 -25.83 17.03
C ASP A 271 -7.52 -25.62 18.41
N ASN A 272 -6.75 -25.21 19.42
CA ASN A 272 -7.25 -24.84 20.75
C ASN A 272 -8.23 -23.65 20.75
N PHE A 273 -8.48 -23.03 19.59
CA PHE A 273 -9.26 -21.82 19.44
C PHE A 273 -10.49 -21.99 18.53
N HIS A 274 -10.92 -23.22 18.25
CA HIS A 274 -12.13 -23.52 17.47
C HIS A 274 -12.12 -22.75 16.13
N ARG A 275 -10.95 -22.67 15.49
CA ARG A 275 -10.73 -21.78 14.33
C ARG A 275 -11.21 -22.43 13.05
N LEU A 276 -11.01 -23.74 12.93
CA LEU A 276 -11.59 -24.53 11.85
C LEU A 276 -13.12 -24.53 11.95
N GLU A 277 -13.66 -24.49 13.17
CA GLU A 277 -15.10 -24.41 13.37
C GLU A 277 -15.72 -23.15 12.77
N LYS A 278 -15.02 -22.01 12.74
CA LYS A 278 -15.49 -20.81 12.01
C LYS A 278 -15.61 -21.00 10.50
N ILE A 279 -14.85 -21.94 9.93
CA ILE A 279 -14.96 -22.28 8.51
C ILE A 279 -16.16 -23.21 8.32
N TRP A 280 -16.35 -24.17 9.23
CA TRP A 280 -17.44 -25.14 9.16
C TRP A 280 -18.81 -24.56 9.51
N ILE A 281 -18.88 -23.62 10.44
CA ILE A 281 -20.13 -23.04 10.96
C ILE A 281 -20.99 -22.39 9.87
N VAL A 282 -20.38 -21.89 8.80
CA VAL A 282 -21.06 -21.28 7.66
C VAL A 282 -21.99 -22.28 6.96
N PHE A 283 -21.66 -23.57 7.00
CA PHE A 283 -22.47 -24.64 6.45
C PHE A 283 -23.56 -25.12 7.42
N ASP A 284 -23.52 -24.68 8.68
CA ASP A 284 -24.44 -25.12 9.74
C ASP A 284 -25.01 -23.97 10.58
N LEU A 285 -25.26 -22.81 9.94
CA LEU A 285 -25.79 -21.62 10.60
C LEU A 285 -27.18 -21.81 11.25
N GLN A 286 -27.89 -22.89 10.91
CA GLN A 286 -29.22 -23.18 11.44
C GLN A 286 -29.19 -23.95 12.75
N ASN A 287 -28.19 -24.84 12.94
CA ASN A 287 -28.14 -25.70 14.13
C ASN A 287 -27.34 -25.09 15.28
N ASP A 288 -26.59 -24.00 15.06
CA ASP A 288 -25.92 -23.22 16.12
C ASP A 288 -26.18 -21.70 16.02
N PRO A 289 -27.43 -21.25 16.22
CA PRO A 289 -27.80 -19.84 16.10
C PRO A 289 -27.30 -18.94 17.25
N TYR A 290 -26.93 -19.53 18.39
CA TYR A 290 -26.50 -18.79 19.59
C TYR A 290 -25.02 -19.01 19.96
N GLY A 291 -24.32 -19.93 19.29
CA GLY A 291 -22.90 -20.16 19.46
C GLY A 291 -22.06 -19.44 18.41
N MET A 292 -21.25 -20.18 17.65
CA MET A 292 -20.27 -19.64 16.71
C MET A 292 -20.94 -18.98 15.48
N GLY A 293 -22.16 -19.38 15.15
CA GLY A 293 -22.94 -18.86 14.01
C GLY A 293 -23.68 -17.55 14.31
N TYR A 294 -23.72 -17.10 15.57
CA TYR A 294 -24.50 -15.95 16.00
C TYR A 294 -24.22 -14.66 15.21
N TYR A 295 -22.94 -14.35 14.97
CA TYR A 295 -22.56 -13.15 14.21
C TYR A 295 -23.00 -13.24 12.76
N ASN A 296 -22.84 -14.40 12.12
CA ASN A 296 -23.28 -14.62 10.75
C ASN A 296 -24.79 -14.41 10.63
N ARG A 297 -25.56 -15.03 11.53
CA ARG A 297 -27.01 -14.88 11.62
C ARG A 297 -27.43 -13.43 11.85
N SER A 298 -26.77 -12.75 12.78
CA SER A 298 -27.06 -11.35 13.10
C SER A 298 -26.83 -10.44 11.89
N ILE A 299 -25.73 -10.62 11.14
CA ILE A 299 -25.49 -9.87 9.89
C ILE A 299 -26.61 -10.13 8.88
N ILE A 300 -26.98 -11.41 8.69
CA ILE A 300 -28.07 -11.79 7.77
C ILE A 300 -29.38 -11.08 8.16
N ASP A 301 -29.77 -11.15 9.42
CA ASP A 301 -31.03 -10.59 9.90
C ASP A 301 -31.04 -9.05 9.78
N ILE A 302 -29.94 -8.37 10.10
CA ILE A 302 -29.78 -6.91 9.94
C ILE A 302 -29.92 -6.51 8.47
N VAL A 303 -29.13 -7.15 7.59
CA VAL A 303 -29.09 -6.81 6.17
C VAL A 303 -30.41 -7.13 5.46
N GLN A 304 -31.14 -8.16 5.91
CA GLN A 304 -32.48 -8.47 5.41
C GLN A 304 -33.55 -7.48 5.89
N SER A 305 -33.48 -7.02 7.15
CA SER A 305 -34.47 -6.10 7.72
C SER A 305 -34.35 -4.66 7.20
N ALA A 306 -33.16 -4.23 6.76
CA ALA A 306 -32.88 -2.85 6.38
C ALA A 306 -33.69 -2.29 5.19
N GLY A 307 -34.17 -3.13 4.27
CA GLY A 307 -34.86 -2.67 3.06
C GLY A 307 -34.02 -1.69 2.19
N TRP A 308 -34.66 -1.00 1.24
CA TRP A 308 -33.93 -0.10 0.32
C TRP A 308 -33.46 1.22 0.95
N TRP A 309 -34.10 1.64 2.05
CA TRP A 309 -33.93 2.97 2.67
C TRP A 309 -33.43 2.94 4.12
N GLY A 310 -33.19 1.75 4.66
CA GLY A 310 -32.64 1.57 6.00
C GLY A 310 -33.69 1.67 7.09
N ASN A 311 -33.26 1.32 8.30
CA ASN A 311 -34.02 1.41 9.54
C ASN A 311 -33.90 2.79 10.20
N GLY A 312 -33.06 3.69 9.66
CA GLY A 312 -32.86 5.04 10.17
C GLY A 312 -31.74 5.15 11.23
N LEU A 313 -31.49 6.38 11.69
CA LEU A 313 -30.38 6.69 12.60
C LEU A 313 -30.59 6.21 14.04
N GLU A 314 -31.83 5.86 14.41
CA GLU A 314 -32.23 5.40 15.74
C GLU A 314 -32.18 3.86 15.85
N SER A 315 -31.51 3.16 14.93
CA SER A 315 -31.42 1.71 14.97
C SER A 315 -30.71 1.26 16.26
N THR A 316 -31.36 0.37 17.01
CA THR A 316 -30.81 -0.13 18.27
C THR A 316 -29.65 -1.08 17.97
N PHE A 317 -28.42 -0.59 18.15
CA PHE A 317 -27.19 -1.39 18.00
C PHE A 317 -26.98 -2.48 19.08
N THR A 318 -28.04 -2.85 19.80
CA THR A 318 -28.04 -3.79 20.92
C THR A 318 -27.65 -5.22 20.52
N THR A 319 -27.93 -5.63 19.28
CA THR A 319 -27.66 -7.00 18.79
C THR A 319 -26.15 -7.27 18.56
N PHE A 320 -25.35 -6.24 18.26
CA PHE A 320 -23.95 -6.41 17.85
C PHE A 320 -22.95 -5.71 18.78
N GLY A 321 -23.42 -4.83 19.67
CA GLY A 321 -22.57 -4.07 20.60
C GLY A 321 -21.42 -3.39 19.88
N ILE A 322 -20.21 -3.46 20.44
CA ILE A 322 -18.98 -2.84 19.90
C ILE A 322 -18.61 -3.32 18.50
N ARG A 323 -19.03 -4.52 18.12
CA ARG A 323 -18.57 -5.14 16.88
C ARG A 323 -19.17 -4.51 15.62
N TYR A 324 -20.16 -3.62 15.72
CA TYR A 324 -20.61 -2.82 14.56
C TYR A 324 -19.46 -2.05 13.90
N LEU A 325 -18.46 -1.61 14.69
CA LEU A 325 -17.28 -0.91 14.19
C LEU A 325 -16.35 -1.80 13.32
N ASP A 326 -16.49 -3.12 13.44
CA ASP A 326 -15.75 -4.09 12.62
C ASP A 326 -16.44 -4.34 11.27
N TYR A 327 -17.74 -4.00 11.13
CA TYR A 327 -18.55 -4.22 9.93
C TYR A 327 -19.24 -2.94 9.45
N PRO A 328 -18.47 -1.91 9.03
CA PRO A 328 -19.02 -0.60 8.68
C PRO A 328 -20.02 -0.66 7.52
N LEU A 329 -19.89 -1.62 6.60
CA LEU A 329 -20.84 -1.80 5.51
C LEU A 329 -22.19 -2.37 5.99
N VAL A 330 -22.19 -3.29 6.96
CA VAL A 330 -23.43 -3.80 7.58
C VAL A 330 -24.17 -2.66 8.25
N MET A 331 -23.44 -1.81 8.99
CA MET A 331 -23.98 -0.63 9.64
C MET A 331 -24.54 0.39 8.63
N LEU A 332 -23.84 0.61 7.51
CA LEU A 332 -24.28 1.53 6.47
C LEU A 332 -25.57 1.05 5.80
N ILE A 333 -25.69 -0.26 5.56
CA ILE A 333 -26.92 -0.88 5.04
C ILE A 333 -28.04 -0.80 6.08
N ASP A 334 -27.78 -1.09 7.36
CA ASP A 334 -28.78 -1.01 8.42
C ASP A 334 -29.40 0.40 8.49
N VAL A 335 -28.57 1.43 8.53
CA VAL A 335 -29.02 2.81 8.75
C VAL A 335 -29.61 3.44 7.48
N PHE A 336 -28.97 3.25 6.32
CA PHE A 336 -29.31 3.97 5.08
C PHE A 336 -29.89 3.08 3.98
N GLY A 337 -29.93 1.77 4.18
CA GLY A 337 -30.52 0.79 3.28
C GLY A 337 -29.59 0.26 2.19
N TRP A 338 -30.11 -0.68 1.42
CA TRP A 338 -29.40 -1.32 0.30
C TRP A 338 -28.94 -0.33 -0.77
N SER A 339 -29.66 0.77 -0.98
CA SER A 339 -29.27 1.80 -1.96
C SER A 339 -27.89 2.40 -1.63
N ALA A 340 -27.68 2.77 -0.37
CA ALA A 340 -26.40 3.28 0.11
C ALA A 340 -25.31 2.19 0.04
N GLY A 341 -25.64 0.94 0.41
CA GLY A 341 -24.73 -0.20 0.30
C GLY A 341 -24.23 -0.43 -1.13
N VAL A 342 -25.13 -0.41 -2.12
CA VAL A 342 -24.78 -0.57 -3.54
C VAL A 342 -23.90 0.58 -4.02
N VAL A 343 -24.25 1.84 -3.70
CA VAL A 343 -23.44 3.02 -4.07
C VAL A 343 -22.04 2.92 -3.46
N PHE A 344 -21.94 2.49 -2.21
CA PHE A 344 -20.66 2.31 -1.54
C PHE A 344 -19.81 1.22 -2.20
N VAL A 345 -20.39 0.07 -2.53
CA VAL A 345 -19.69 -1.01 -3.25
C VAL A 345 -19.22 -0.55 -4.63
N LEU A 346 -20.04 0.22 -5.36
CA LEU A 346 -19.63 0.83 -6.63
C LEU A 346 -18.45 1.80 -6.44
N GLY A 347 -18.42 2.57 -5.35
CA GLY A 347 -17.30 3.43 -4.96
C GLY A 347 -16.00 2.64 -4.73
N ILE A 348 -16.08 1.48 -4.05
CA ILE A 348 -14.94 0.58 -3.86
C ILE A 348 -14.42 0.05 -5.20
N VAL A 349 -15.33 -0.47 -6.03
CA VAL A 349 -14.97 -1.00 -7.35
C VAL A 349 -14.30 0.10 -8.19
N TRP A 350 -14.83 1.31 -8.14
CA TRP A 350 -14.26 2.47 -8.81
C TRP A 350 -12.85 2.82 -8.28
N PHE A 351 -12.66 2.80 -6.97
CA PHE A 351 -11.36 3.06 -6.31
C PHE A 351 -10.31 2.03 -6.72
N ILE A 352 -10.62 0.73 -6.60
CA ILE A 352 -9.72 -0.36 -7.00
C ILE A 352 -9.45 -0.32 -8.51
N ALA A 353 -10.46 -0.04 -9.34
CA ALA A 353 -10.26 0.11 -10.78
C ALA A 353 -9.29 1.25 -11.13
N HIS A 354 -9.31 2.35 -10.37
CA HIS A 354 -8.34 3.44 -10.53
C HIS A 354 -6.92 3.01 -10.14
N MET A 355 -6.76 2.24 -9.06
CA MET A 355 -5.47 1.65 -8.70
C MET A 355 -4.93 0.74 -9.81
N ILE A 356 -5.76 -0.13 -10.38
CA ILE A 356 -5.37 -1.05 -11.44
C ILE A 356 -5.01 -0.30 -12.73
N LYS A 357 -5.86 0.64 -13.17
CA LYS A 357 -5.63 1.44 -14.40
C LYS A 357 -4.34 2.26 -14.35
N MET A 358 -3.87 2.60 -13.16
CA MET A 358 -2.63 3.34 -12.97
C MET A 358 -1.38 2.51 -13.22
N ILE A 359 -1.39 1.20 -12.94
CA ILE A 359 -0.21 0.31 -12.99
C ILE A 359 0.54 0.37 -14.32
N PRO A 360 -0.11 0.28 -15.50
CA PRO A 360 0.58 0.30 -16.79
C PRO A 360 1.28 1.64 -17.08
N SER A 361 0.85 2.73 -16.44
CA SER A 361 1.45 4.06 -16.64
C SER A 361 2.77 4.26 -15.89
N ILE A 362 3.14 3.32 -15.01
CA ILE A 362 4.34 3.43 -14.17
C ILE A 362 5.51 2.74 -14.86
N ARG A 363 6.46 3.53 -15.38
CA ARG A 363 7.63 3.00 -16.08
C ARG A 363 8.60 2.26 -15.15
N ASP A 364 8.86 2.80 -13.96
CA ASP A 364 9.75 2.16 -12.99
C ASP A 364 9.19 0.82 -12.48
N GLU A 365 9.99 -0.24 -12.62
CA GLU A 365 9.54 -1.59 -12.32
C GLU A 365 9.33 -1.83 -10.82
N PHE A 366 10.18 -1.24 -10.00
CA PHE A 366 10.07 -1.34 -8.55
C PHE A 366 8.80 -0.63 -8.06
N GLY A 367 8.57 0.62 -8.47
CA GLY A 367 7.34 1.35 -8.15
C GLY A 367 6.09 0.65 -8.67
N ARG A 368 6.15 0.05 -9.88
CA ARG A 368 5.04 -0.73 -10.44
C ARG A 368 4.72 -1.95 -9.58
N MET A 369 5.73 -2.71 -9.16
CA MET A 369 5.58 -3.84 -8.25
C MET A 369 4.96 -3.40 -6.91
N MET A 370 5.41 -2.29 -6.33
CA MET A 370 4.83 -1.76 -5.08
C MET A 370 3.33 -1.49 -5.23
N ILE A 371 2.92 -0.82 -6.30
CA ILE A 371 1.50 -0.52 -6.56
C ILE A 371 0.71 -1.82 -6.74
N VAL A 372 1.24 -2.79 -7.48
CA VAL A 372 0.61 -4.12 -7.68
C VAL A 372 0.33 -4.80 -6.33
N VAL A 373 1.34 -4.89 -5.46
CA VAL A 373 1.23 -5.51 -4.13
C VAL A 373 0.21 -4.78 -3.25
N ILE A 374 0.28 -3.44 -3.19
CA ILE A 374 -0.62 -2.63 -2.36
C ILE A 374 -2.07 -2.74 -2.88
N THR A 375 -2.26 -2.75 -4.20
CA THR A 375 -3.57 -2.94 -4.83
C THR A 375 -4.14 -4.32 -4.54
N MET A 376 -3.32 -5.37 -4.52
CA MET A 376 -3.77 -6.73 -4.17
C MET A 376 -4.25 -6.82 -2.73
N ILE A 377 -3.48 -6.27 -1.78
CA ILE A 377 -3.85 -6.31 -0.36
C ILE A 377 -5.18 -5.55 -0.15
N PHE A 378 -5.29 -4.30 -0.63
CA PHE A 378 -6.54 -3.55 -0.56
C PHE A 378 -7.70 -4.27 -1.25
N GLY A 379 -7.47 -4.78 -2.46
CA GLY A 379 -8.48 -5.48 -3.25
C GLY A 379 -9.04 -6.70 -2.53
N ILE A 380 -8.17 -7.57 -1.98
CA ILE A 380 -8.60 -8.78 -1.27
C ILE A 380 -9.33 -8.40 0.03
N GLN A 381 -8.80 -7.45 0.82
CA GLN A 381 -9.43 -7.03 2.08
C GLN A 381 -10.80 -6.39 1.84
N MET A 382 -10.91 -5.45 0.91
CA MET A 382 -12.17 -4.79 0.57
C MET A 382 -13.18 -5.79 -0.02
N PHE A 383 -12.75 -6.64 -0.95
CA PHE A 383 -13.61 -7.67 -1.54
C PHE A 383 -14.16 -8.60 -0.45
N TYR A 384 -13.29 -9.14 0.39
CA TYR A 384 -13.71 -10.06 1.45
C TYR A 384 -14.62 -9.37 2.46
N SER A 385 -14.36 -8.11 2.80
CA SER A 385 -15.23 -7.33 3.70
C SER A 385 -16.64 -7.11 3.12
N VAL A 386 -16.75 -6.89 1.80
CA VAL A 386 -18.04 -6.85 1.10
C VAL A 386 -18.73 -8.21 1.17
N VAL A 387 -18.00 -9.30 0.91
CA VAL A 387 -18.59 -10.66 0.97
C VAL A 387 -19.02 -11.03 2.40
N MET A 388 -18.27 -10.65 3.43
CA MET A 388 -18.65 -10.86 4.84
C MET A 388 -19.97 -10.18 5.22
N THR A 389 -20.32 -9.08 4.56
CA THR A 389 -21.60 -8.38 4.78
C THR A 389 -22.80 -9.26 4.41
N THR A 390 -22.61 -10.33 3.63
CA THR A 390 -23.68 -11.29 3.34
C THR A 390 -23.97 -12.24 4.51
N GLY A 391 -23.05 -12.40 5.46
CA GLY A 391 -23.12 -13.38 6.55
C GLY A 391 -22.98 -14.86 6.13
N TYR A 392 -22.86 -15.16 4.83
CA TYR A 392 -22.72 -16.52 4.28
C TYR A 392 -21.27 -16.96 4.07
N VAL A 393 -20.31 -16.27 4.70
CA VAL A 393 -18.90 -16.66 4.69
C VAL A 393 -18.35 -16.63 6.12
N PRO A 394 -17.16 -17.22 6.36
CA PRO A 394 -16.58 -17.21 7.70
C PRO A 394 -16.37 -15.77 8.18
N ILE A 395 -16.93 -15.42 9.33
CA ILE A 395 -16.65 -14.12 9.93
C ILE A 395 -15.31 -14.19 10.65
N ILE A 396 -14.29 -13.66 9.97
CA ILE A 396 -12.92 -13.55 10.45
C ILE A 396 -12.52 -12.08 10.52
N SER A 397 -11.49 -11.75 11.32
CA SER A 397 -11.05 -10.38 11.59
C SER A 397 -10.32 -9.72 10.42
N VAL A 398 -10.90 -9.75 9.21
CA VAL A 398 -10.45 -8.92 8.08
C VAL A 398 -10.94 -7.51 8.32
N ILE A 399 -9.99 -6.58 8.27
CA ILE A 399 -10.22 -5.15 8.45
C ILE A 399 -10.75 -4.57 7.14
N PHE A 400 -11.76 -3.70 7.24
CA PHE A 400 -12.22 -2.90 6.11
C PHE A 400 -11.27 -1.71 5.92
N PRO A 401 -10.46 -1.67 4.84
CA PRO A 401 -9.46 -0.64 4.72
C PRO A 401 -10.07 0.76 4.65
N PHE A 402 -9.44 1.71 5.34
CA PHE A 402 -9.83 3.10 5.54
C PHE A 402 -11.10 3.35 6.35
N LEU A 403 -11.94 2.33 6.59
CA LEU A 403 -13.22 2.48 7.28
C LEU A 403 -13.19 2.01 8.72
N SER A 404 -12.55 0.88 9.00
CA SER A 404 -12.51 0.28 10.33
C SER A 404 -11.70 1.14 11.32
N HIS A 405 -12.03 1.05 12.61
CA HIS A 405 -11.30 1.76 13.66
C HIS A 405 -10.06 0.97 14.11
N GLY A 406 -8.90 1.61 14.18
CA GLY A 406 -7.71 1.01 14.81
C GLY A 406 -6.38 1.56 14.31
N SER A 407 -5.27 1.05 14.87
CA SER A 407 -3.91 1.47 14.51
C SER A 407 -3.45 1.04 13.11
N HIS A 408 -4.18 0.13 12.46
CA HIS A 408 -3.93 -0.28 11.08
C HIS A 408 -4.10 0.86 10.07
N LEU A 409 -5.00 1.81 10.32
CA LEU A 409 -5.30 2.94 9.43
C LEU A 409 -4.03 3.73 9.09
N THR A 410 -3.13 3.92 10.05
CA THR A 410 -1.88 4.64 9.82
C THR A 410 -1.04 3.99 8.71
N PHE A 411 -1.00 2.65 8.67
CA PHE A 411 -0.26 1.91 7.64
C PHE A 411 -0.97 1.98 6.29
N GLU A 412 -2.29 1.90 6.26
CA GLU A 412 -3.09 1.98 5.03
C GLU A 412 -2.94 3.35 4.35
N TYR A 413 -2.99 4.43 5.13
CA TYR A 413 -2.73 5.79 4.62
C TYR A 413 -1.26 5.97 4.22
N ALA A 414 -0.31 5.38 4.95
CA ALA A 414 1.10 5.41 4.56
C ALA A 414 1.35 4.75 3.20
N VAL A 415 0.84 3.53 2.99
CA VAL A 415 1.03 2.81 1.73
C VAL A 415 0.27 3.45 0.57
N LEU A 416 -0.92 4.01 0.81
CA LEU A 416 -1.62 4.76 -0.24
C LEU A 416 -0.87 6.06 -0.57
N GLY A 417 -0.26 6.70 0.44
CA GLY A 417 0.62 7.85 0.25
C GLY A 417 1.83 7.49 -0.62
N LEU A 418 2.44 6.34 -0.38
CA LEU A 418 3.51 5.79 -1.23
C LEU A 418 3.03 5.58 -2.67
N VAL A 419 1.86 4.98 -2.87
CA VAL A 419 1.26 4.77 -4.20
C VAL A 419 1.08 6.10 -4.95
N LEU A 420 0.52 7.10 -4.28
CA LEU A 420 0.35 8.45 -4.83
C LEU A 420 1.71 9.12 -5.13
N GLY A 421 2.71 8.92 -4.26
CA GLY A 421 4.08 9.41 -4.44
C GLY A 421 4.81 8.76 -5.60
N ILE A 422 4.57 7.47 -5.87
CA ILE A 422 5.08 6.75 -7.06
C ILE A 422 4.44 7.34 -8.32
N TYR A 423 3.11 7.48 -8.34
CA TYR A 423 2.41 8.06 -9.49
C TYR A 423 2.85 9.49 -9.79
N ARG A 424 3.12 10.28 -8.74
CA ARG A 424 3.62 11.65 -8.84
C ARG A 424 4.93 11.75 -9.62
N ARG A 425 5.78 10.73 -9.53
CA ARG A 425 7.11 10.66 -10.17
C ARG A 425 7.14 9.87 -11.48
N LYS A 426 5.99 9.46 -12.01
CA LYS A 426 5.93 8.58 -13.19
C LYS A 426 6.59 9.20 -14.44
N ASP A 427 6.44 10.51 -14.62
CA ASP A 427 6.94 11.24 -15.80
C ASP A 427 8.41 11.66 -15.61
N THR A 428 8.87 11.83 -14.35
CA THR A 428 10.26 12.20 -14.03
C THR A 428 11.27 11.07 -14.20
N LEU A 429 10.81 9.82 -14.23
CA LEU A 429 11.66 8.61 -14.32
C LEU A 429 11.83 8.11 -15.76
N SER A 430 11.08 8.69 -16.70
CA SER A 430 11.04 8.35 -18.12
C SER A 430 12.41 8.28 -18.79
N ILE A 431 13.31 9.22 -18.47
CA ILE A 431 14.55 9.46 -19.22
C ILE A 431 15.73 8.64 -18.69
N ARG A 432 15.78 8.39 -17.37
CA ARG A 432 16.89 7.65 -16.74
C ARG A 432 17.00 6.20 -17.21
N ASN A 433 15.87 5.54 -17.49
CA ASN A 433 15.86 4.15 -17.96
C ASN A 433 16.13 4.02 -19.46
N GLU A 434 15.74 5.01 -20.28
CA GLU A 434 16.08 5.05 -21.71
C GLU A 434 17.60 5.15 -21.92
N LYS A 435 18.32 5.86 -21.04
CA LYS A 435 19.80 5.94 -21.06
C LYS A 435 20.52 4.63 -20.74
N ILE A 436 20.07 3.88 -19.73
CA ILE A 436 20.69 2.58 -19.38
C ILE A 436 20.50 1.56 -20.51
N ALA A 437 19.36 1.62 -21.20
CA ALA A 437 19.10 0.77 -22.36
C ALA A 437 19.91 1.18 -23.60
N GLY A 438 20.14 2.48 -23.80
CA GLY A 438 20.94 3.00 -24.93
C GLY A 438 22.45 2.85 -24.76
N SER A 439 22.97 2.77 -23.52
CA SER A 439 24.42 2.60 -23.26
C SER A 439 24.89 1.15 -23.18
N GLN A 440 23.99 0.18 -23.36
CA GLN A 440 24.29 -1.27 -23.41
C GLN A 440 24.08 -1.86 -24.82
N GLY A 441 23.87 -1.01 -25.83
CA GLY A 441 23.68 -1.39 -27.23
C GLY A 441 24.96 -1.31 -28.04
#